data_AF-A0A1J5PYB0-F1
#
_entry.id   AF-A0A1J5PYB0-F1
#
_cell.length_a   1.000
_cell.length_b   1.000
_cell.length_c   1.000
_cell.angle_alpha   90.00
_cell.angle_beta   90.00
_cell.angle_gamma   90.00
#
_symmetry.space_group_name_H-M   'P 1'
#
loop_
_entity.id
_entity.type
_entity.pdbx_description
1 polymer ?
#
loop_
_entity_poly.entity_id
_entity_poly.type
_entity_poly.pdbx_seq_one_letter_code
_entity_poly.pdbx_strand_id
1 'polypeptide(L)'
;MAVGLRAQVTRFFPHRKNLIVAMDTGFLMHHKSVMVTGLILMMLAVLIALVLPGNKVLPLGDLPNLISVMSLSVLIFRGNVFRAVVAGIPVIITFLLISSNLAPLITQLASQTPSFNSAGLGQITAFTDGGHQLRFLIYSLYQGELWAMLALPLLLGAIVMVRRRFRAAAPQ
;
A
#
# COMPACT_ATOMS: atom_id res chain seq x y z
N MET A 1 25.20 3.97 5.04
CA MET A 1 24.83 2.64 5.59
C MET A 1 24.76 1.55 4.50
N ALA A 2 23.95 1.70 3.45
CA ALA A 2 23.80 0.68 2.39
C ALA A 2 25.10 0.32 1.62
N VAL A 3 25.98 1.30 1.38
CA VAL A 3 27.29 1.08 0.72
C VAL A 3 28.22 0.21 1.56
N GLY A 4 28.19 0.37 2.89
CA GLY A 4 28.99 -0.42 3.83
C GLY A 4 28.51 -1.87 3.91
N LEU A 5 27.19 -2.09 3.95
CA LEU A 5 26.59 -3.42 3.95
C LEU A 5 26.95 -4.19 2.67
N ARG A 6 26.88 -3.53 1.51
CA ARG A 6 27.26 -4.14 0.22
C ARG A 6 28.74 -4.55 0.22
N ALA A 7 29.64 -3.67 0.67
CA ALA A 7 31.06 -3.98 0.74
C ALA A 7 31.34 -5.17 1.66
N GLN A 8 30.65 -5.26 2.79
CA GLN A 8 30.79 -6.36 3.75
C GLN A 8 30.27 -7.68 3.17
N VAL A 9 29.12 -7.69 2.50
CA VAL A 9 28.59 -8.91 1.87
C VAL A 9 29.46 -9.37 0.71
N THR A 10 29.96 -8.46 -0.14
CA THR A 10 30.87 -8.82 -1.24
C THR A 10 32.22 -9.34 -0.74
N ARG A 11 32.66 -8.93 0.46
CA ARG A 11 33.85 -9.49 1.11
C ARG A 11 33.68 -10.96 1.48
N PHE A 12 32.50 -11.37 1.96
CA PHE A 12 32.21 -12.77 2.30
C PHE A 12 31.74 -13.61 1.10
N PHE A 13 31.12 -12.98 0.10
CA PHE A 13 30.61 -13.64 -1.10
C PHE A 13 31.10 -12.94 -2.38
N PRO A 14 32.37 -13.19 -2.79
CA PRO A 14 33.02 -12.46 -3.90
C PRO A 14 32.34 -12.65 -5.27
N HIS A 15 31.62 -13.77 -5.44
CA HIS A 15 30.90 -14.11 -6.66
C HIS A 15 29.59 -13.31 -6.85
N ARG A 16 29.08 -12.65 -5.80
CA ARG A 16 27.83 -11.88 -5.85
C ARG A 16 28.12 -10.39 -6.03
N LYS A 17 28.48 -10.02 -7.26
CA LYS A 17 28.68 -8.61 -7.67
C LYS A 17 27.32 -7.98 -8.01
N ASN A 18 27.20 -6.65 -7.82
CA ASN A 18 26.00 -5.85 -8.13
C ASN A 18 24.74 -6.15 -7.31
N LEU A 19 24.91 -6.39 -6.00
CA LEU A 19 23.77 -6.53 -5.08
C LEU A 19 22.94 -5.23 -5.03
N ILE A 20 21.64 -5.37 -5.27
CA ILE A 20 20.64 -4.33 -5.04
C ILE A 20 20.20 -4.46 -3.58
N VAL A 21 20.40 -3.40 -2.80
CA VAL A 21 19.98 -3.36 -1.39
C VAL A 21 18.55 -2.88 -1.33
N ALA A 22 17.62 -3.78 -1.00
CA ALA A 22 16.27 -3.39 -0.63
C ALA A 22 16.33 -2.63 0.70
N MET A 23 15.76 -1.42 0.73
CA MET A 23 15.68 -0.60 1.93
C MET A 23 14.24 -0.61 2.46
N ASP A 24 14.08 -0.70 3.78
CA ASP A 24 12.77 -0.56 4.41
C ASP A 24 12.20 0.86 4.20
N THR A 25 10.88 0.96 4.18
CA THR A 25 10.16 2.23 4.04
C THR A 25 10.49 3.24 5.14
N GLY A 26 10.88 2.78 6.33
CA GLY A 26 11.37 3.63 7.43
C GLY A 26 12.57 4.49 7.04
N PHE A 27 13.41 4.04 6.10
CA PHE A 27 14.48 4.88 5.56
C PHE A 27 13.92 6.13 4.84
N LEU A 28 12.85 5.96 4.05
CA LEU A 28 12.22 7.06 3.32
C LEU A 28 11.47 8.03 4.25
N MET A 29 11.02 7.56 5.42
CA MET A 29 10.35 8.41 6.42
C MET A 29 11.25 9.54 6.96
N HIS A 30 12.58 9.43 6.81
CA HIS A 30 13.51 10.50 7.18
C HIS A 30 13.41 11.71 6.24
N HIS A 31 12.82 11.57 5.05
CA HIS A 31 12.57 12.71 4.17
C HIS A 31 11.39 13.53 4.67
N LYS A 32 11.63 14.84 4.91
CA LYS A 32 10.61 15.78 5.40
C LYS A 32 9.30 15.72 4.59
N SER A 33 9.38 15.66 3.25
CA SER A 33 8.19 15.59 2.40
C SER A 33 7.34 14.34 2.63
N VAL A 34 7.97 13.20 2.96
CA VAL A 34 7.25 11.94 3.23
C VAL A 34 6.47 12.04 4.53
N MET A 35 7.13 12.48 5.60
CA MET A 35 6.49 12.70 6.90
C MET A 35 5.34 13.71 6.82
N VAL A 36 5.57 14.86 6.18
CA VAL A 36 4.54 15.89 6.05
C VAL A 36 3.34 15.37 5.25
N THR A 37 3.58 14.68 4.13
CA THR A 37 2.50 14.10 3.32
C THR A 37 1.70 13.07 4.13
N GLY A 38 2.38 12.16 4.81
CA GLY A 38 1.72 11.12 5.60
C GLY A 38 0.91 11.68 6.76
N LEU A 39 1.42 12.70 7.48
CA LEU A 39 0.68 13.37 8.55
C LEU A 39 -0.58 14.09 8.04
N ILE A 40 -0.49 14.79 6.89
CA ILE A 40 -1.67 15.43 6.27
C ILE A 40 -2.69 14.38 5.86
N LEU A 41 -2.24 13.32 5.18
CA LEU A 41 -3.13 12.24 4.73
C LEU A 41 -3.76 11.48 5.89
N MET A 42 -3.06 11.37 7.02
CA MET A 42 -3.61 10.77 8.24
C MET A 42 -4.80 11.57 8.77
N MET A 43 -4.70 12.90 8.83
CA MET A 43 -5.82 13.76 9.22
C MET A 43 -6.98 13.69 8.22
N LEU A 44 -6.66 13.72 6.92
CA LEU A 44 -7.66 13.61 5.86
C LEU A 44 -8.34 12.24 5.86
N ALA A 45 -7.64 11.16 6.16
CA ALA A 45 -8.20 9.82 6.18
C ALA A 45 -9.29 9.68 7.24
N VAL A 46 -9.13 10.31 8.41
CA VAL A 46 -10.19 10.35 9.43
C VAL A 46 -11.40 11.11 8.93
N LEU A 47 -11.21 12.29 8.32
CA LEU A 47 -12.31 13.09 7.78
C LEU A 47 -13.06 12.34 6.67
N ILE A 48 -12.32 11.72 5.75
CA ILE A 48 -12.89 10.92 4.66
C ILE A 48 -13.64 9.72 5.25
N ALA A 49 -13.11 9.03 6.25
CA ALA A 49 -13.78 7.90 6.88
C ALA A 49 -15.15 8.26 7.48
N LEU A 50 -15.31 9.48 8.00
CA LEU A 50 -16.57 9.95 8.57
C LEU A 50 -17.61 10.35 7.50
N VAL A 51 -17.16 10.85 6.35
CA VAL A 51 -18.06 11.41 5.31
C VAL A 51 -18.35 10.41 4.19
N LEU A 52 -17.47 9.44 3.95
CA LEU A 52 -17.54 8.53 2.81
C LEU A 52 -18.74 7.57 2.93
N PRO A 53 -19.72 7.63 2.01
CA PRO A 53 -20.86 6.71 2.04
C PRO A 53 -20.41 5.27 1.81
N GLY A 54 -21.01 4.33 2.55
CA GLY A 54 -20.67 2.91 2.48
C GLY A 54 -19.43 2.50 3.27
N ASN A 55 -18.70 3.44 3.87
CA ASN A 55 -17.63 3.15 4.80
C ASN A 55 -18.17 2.73 6.17
N LYS A 56 -17.59 1.67 6.74
CA LYS A 56 -17.87 1.19 8.10
C LYS A 56 -16.62 1.17 8.98
N VAL A 57 -15.47 1.59 8.43
CA VAL A 57 -14.16 1.44 9.05
C VAL A 57 -13.65 2.79 9.52
N LEU A 58 -13.27 2.87 10.79
CA LEU A 58 -12.54 4.01 11.32
C LEU A 58 -11.07 3.60 11.51
N PRO A 59 -10.13 4.12 10.70
CA PRO A 59 -8.78 3.55 10.57
C PRO A 59 -7.81 3.86 11.73
N LEU A 60 -8.28 4.14 12.95
CA LEU A 60 -7.48 4.74 14.03
C LEU A 60 -6.15 4.04 14.32
N GLY A 61 -6.16 2.69 14.39
CA GLY A 61 -4.96 1.91 14.72
C GLY A 61 -3.97 1.75 13.56
N ASP A 62 -4.40 1.95 12.32
CA ASP A 62 -3.61 1.70 11.11
C ASP A 62 -3.33 2.98 10.30
N LEU A 63 -3.78 4.13 10.81
CA LEU A 63 -3.52 5.46 10.28
C LEU A 63 -2.03 5.78 10.07
N PRO A 64 -1.10 5.46 11.00
CA PRO A 64 0.32 5.76 10.81
C PRO A 64 0.94 5.04 9.62
N ASN A 65 0.38 3.91 9.19
CA ASN A 65 0.90 3.13 8.08
C ASN A 65 0.79 3.88 6.73
N LEU A 66 -0.09 4.90 6.64
CA LEU A 66 -0.17 5.77 5.46
C LEU A 66 1.14 6.48 5.14
N ILE A 67 2.00 6.74 6.14
CA ILE A 67 3.33 7.33 5.91
C ILE A 67 4.16 6.36 5.06
N SER A 68 4.13 5.06 5.40
CA SER A 68 4.86 4.02 4.67
C SER A 68 4.28 3.84 3.27
N VAL A 69 2.97 3.66 3.15
CA VAL A 69 2.28 3.44 1.87
C VAL A 69 2.54 4.58 0.89
N MET A 70 2.55 5.82 1.36
CA MET A 70 2.71 7.00 0.51
C MET A 70 4.16 7.42 0.27
N SER A 71 5.13 6.78 0.92
CA SER A 71 6.56 7.12 0.81
C SER A 71 7.08 7.04 -0.63
N LEU A 72 6.77 5.96 -1.34
CA LEU A 72 7.12 5.78 -2.75
C LEU A 72 6.40 6.78 -3.66
N SER A 73 5.12 7.04 -3.41
CA SER A 73 4.33 8.02 -4.16
C SER A 73 4.95 9.42 -4.07
N VAL A 74 5.31 9.85 -2.85
CA VAL A 74 6.00 11.14 -2.63
C VAL A 74 7.32 11.20 -3.39
N LEU A 75 8.09 10.11 -3.42
CA LEU A 75 9.35 10.04 -4.15
C LEU A 75 9.14 10.14 -5.67
N ILE A 76 8.12 9.47 -6.21
CA ILE A 76 7.73 9.57 -7.63
C ILE A 76 7.36 11.01 -7.98
N PHE A 77 6.65 11.70 -7.09
CA PHE A 77 6.34 13.13 -7.24
C PHE A 77 7.50 14.07 -6.89
N ARG A 78 8.73 13.53 -6.75
CA ARG A 78 9.97 14.27 -6.47
C ARG A 78 9.87 15.13 -5.20
N GLY A 79 9.18 14.62 -4.18
CA GLY A 79 8.99 15.32 -2.90
C GLY A 79 7.89 16.39 -2.92
N ASN A 80 7.10 16.50 -3.99
CA ASN A 80 5.96 17.43 -4.04
C ASN A 80 4.79 16.91 -3.17
N VAL A 81 4.66 17.51 -1.99
CA VAL A 81 3.63 17.16 -1.00
C VAL A 81 2.23 17.35 -1.54
N PHE A 82 1.92 18.46 -2.20
CA PHE A 82 0.57 18.74 -2.69
C PHE A 82 0.10 17.67 -3.68
N ARG A 83 0.93 17.34 -4.68
CA ARG A 83 0.62 16.29 -5.66
C ARG A 83 0.46 14.92 -4.99
N ALA A 84 1.32 14.63 -4.01
CA ALA A 84 1.26 13.37 -3.27
C ALA A 84 0.01 13.25 -2.40
N VAL A 85 -0.42 14.33 -1.75
CA VAL A 85 -1.67 14.38 -0.98
C VAL A 85 -2.87 14.16 -1.90
N VAL A 86 -2.95 14.90 -3.01
CA VAL A 86 -4.05 14.75 -3.97
C VAL A 86 -4.11 13.34 -4.54
N ALA A 87 -2.95 12.73 -4.83
CA ALA A 87 -2.88 11.34 -5.27
C ALA A 87 -3.23 10.31 -4.18
N GLY A 88 -3.03 10.66 -2.90
CA GLY A 88 -3.35 9.80 -1.76
C GLY A 88 -4.85 9.72 -1.42
N ILE A 89 -5.63 10.76 -1.73
CA ILE A 89 -7.08 10.78 -1.49
C ILE A 89 -7.81 9.59 -2.13
N PRO A 90 -7.69 9.32 -3.45
CA PRO A 90 -8.36 8.17 -4.06
C PRO A 90 -7.88 6.84 -3.49
N VAL A 91 -6.60 6.75 -3.12
CA VAL A 91 -6.04 5.55 -2.46
C VAL A 91 -6.75 5.30 -1.13
N ILE A 92 -6.86 6.31 -0.28
CA ILE A 92 -7.56 6.22 1.02
C ILE A 92 -9.03 5.83 0.82
N ILE A 93 -9.73 6.45 -0.13
CA ILE A 93 -11.14 6.14 -0.42
C ILE A 93 -11.28 4.66 -0.78
N THR A 94 -10.44 4.16 -1.69
CA THR A 94 -10.49 2.74 -2.08
C THR A 94 -10.15 1.81 -0.92
N PHE A 95 -9.16 2.16 -0.09
CA PHE A 95 -8.81 1.38 1.10
C PHE A 95 -9.97 1.28 2.09
N LEU A 96 -10.67 2.39 2.36
CA LEU A 96 -11.82 2.42 3.26
C LEU A 96 -12.97 1.54 2.75
N LEU A 97 -13.31 1.64 1.46
CA LEU A 97 -14.40 0.86 0.87
C LEU A 97 -14.09 -0.64 0.84
N ILE A 98 -12.87 -1.00 0.41
CA ILE A 98 -12.45 -2.39 0.34
C ILE A 98 -12.33 -3.00 1.74
N SER A 99 -11.70 -2.30 2.69
CA SER A 99 -11.59 -2.78 4.07
C SER A 99 -12.96 -2.92 4.76
N SER A 100 -13.92 -2.06 4.43
CA SER A 100 -15.31 -2.17 4.89
C SER A 100 -16.01 -3.41 4.32
N ASN A 101 -15.75 -3.74 3.05
CA ASN A 101 -16.32 -4.92 2.41
C ASN A 101 -15.71 -6.22 2.98
N LEU A 102 -14.39 -6.23 3.21
CA LEU A 102 -13.68 -7.41 3.71
C LEU A 102 -13.74 -7.61 5.23
N ALA A 103 -14.21 -6.62 6.00
CA ALA A 103 -14.28 -6.71 7.46
C ALA A 103 -14.99 -7.98 7.99
N PRO A 104 -16.14 -8.42 7.44
CA PRO A 104 -16.80 -9.65 7.90
C PRO A 104 -15.92 -10.89 7.68
N LEU A 105 -15.26 -10.99 6.53
CA LEU A 105 -14.37 -12.10 6.20
C LEU A 105 -13.16 -12.13 7.14
N ILE A 106 -12.50 -10.98 7.34
CA ILE A 106 -11.33 -10.88 8.21
C ILE A 106 -11.71 -11.26 9.65
N THR A 107 -12.86 -10.77 10.14
CA THR A 107 -13.37 -11.11 11.47
C THR A 107 -13.63 -12.61 11.60
N GLN A 108 -14.24 -13.24 10.59
CA GLN A 108 -14.50 -14.67 10.57
C GLN A 108 -13.19 -15.47 10.64
N LEU A 109 -12.19 -15.13 9.82
CA LEU A 109 -10.89 -15.80 9.81
C LEU A 109 -10.15 -15.62 11.15
N ALA A 110 -10.23 -14.44 11.74
CA ALA A 110 -9.65 -14.17 13.05
C ALA A 110 -10.32 -15.01 14.15
N SER A 111 -11.65 -15.16 14.12
CA SER A 111 -12.39 -16.00 15.08
C SER A 111 -12.04 -17.49 14.99
N GLN A 112 -11.59 -17.95 13.82
CA GLN A 112 -11.16 -19.32 13.58
C GLN A 112 -9.69 -19.56 14.00
N THR A 113 -8.95 -18.50 14.35
CA THR A 113 -7.54 -18.60 14.71
C THR A 113 -7.40 -18.88 16.21
N PRO A 114 -6.83 -20.03 16.63
CA PRO A 114 -6.79 -20.42 18.05
C PRO A 114 -6.06 -19.43 18.97
N SER A 115 -5.11 -18.68 18.42
CA SER A 115 -4.31 -17.69 19.17
C SER A 115 -4.95 -16.30 19.26
N PHE A 116 -6.12 -16.08 18.63
CA PHE A 116 -6.76 -14.78 18.57
C PHE A 116 -8.09 -14.75 19.31
N ASN A 117 -8.16 -14.01 20.41
CA ASN A 117 -9.39 -13.82 21.15
C ASN A 117 -10.21 -12.68 20.53
N SER A 118 -11.25 -13.05 19.79
CA SER A 118 -12.17 -12.10 19.14
C SER A 118 -13.36 -11.67 20.02
N ALA A 119 -13.46 -12.18 21.26
CA ALA A 119 -14.59 -11.89 22.13
C ALA A 119 -14.67 -10.38 22.45
N GLY A 120 -15.82 -9.77 22.15
CA GLY A 120 -16.11 -8.36 22.44
C GLY A 120 -15.50 -7.34 21.49
N LEU A 121 -14.71 -7.75 20.48
CA LEU A 121 -14.04 -6.81 19.55
C LEU A 121 -14.93 -6.31 18.40
N GLY A 122 -16.12 -6.87 18.21
CA GLY A 122 -16.98 -6.54 17.08
C GLY A 122 -16.37 -6.97 15.73
N GLN A 123 -16.71 -6.27 14.65
CA GLN A 123 -16.05 -6.49 13.35
C GLN A 123 -14.67 -5.84 13.32
N ILE A 124 -13.66 -6.63 12.98
CA ILE A 124 -12.28 -6.18 12.82
C ILE A 124 -11.86 -6.26 11.35
N THR A 125 -10.97 -5.36 10.96
CA THR A 125 -10.40 -5.29 9.61
C THR A 125 -9.04 -4.60 9.66
N ALA A 126 -8.31 -4.66 8.55
CA ALA A 126 -7.07 -3.90 8.35
C ALA A 126 -7.29 -2.85 7.26
N PHE A 127 -6.99 -1.60 7.54
CA PHE A 127 -7.32 -0.49 6.66
C PHE A 127 -6.41 -0.47 5.42
N THR A 128 -5.09 -0.45 5.62
CA THR A 128 -4.08 -0.43 4.56
C THR A 128 -3.84 -1.83 3.98
N ASP A 129 -3.80 -2.85 4.82
CA ASP A 129 -3.48 -4.21 4.40
C ASP A 129 -4.71 -4.96 3.84
N GLY A 130 -5.87 -4.80 4.49
CA GLY A 130 -7.14 -5.34 4.02
C GLY A 130 -7.75 -4.50 2.90
N GLY A 131 -7.51 -3.18 2.89
CA GLY A 131 -7.93 -2.29 1.81
C GLY A 131 -7.10 -2.36 0.53
N HIS A 132 -5.99 -3.11 0.51
CA HIS A 132 -5.03 -3.09 -0.58
C HIS A 132 -5.63 -3.62 -1.89
N GLN A 133 -5.69 -2.78 -2.94
CA GLN A 133 -6.44 -3.06 -4.17
C GLN A 133 -5.96 -4.31 -4.89
N LEU A 134 -4.64 -4.55 -4.92
CA LEU A 134 -4.09 -5.75 -5.56
C LEU A 134 -4.50 -7.04 -4.83
N ARG A 135 -4.51 -7.03 -3.49
CA ARG A 135 -4.90 -8.20 -2.70
C ARG A 135 -6.38 -8.48 -2.87
N PHE A 136 -7.20 -7.41 -2.87
CA PHE A 136 -8.62 -7.50 -3.17
C PHE A 136 -8.90 -8.04 -4.57
N LEU A 137 -8.17 -7.58 -5.59
CA LEU A 137 -8.30 -8.11 -6.95
C LEU A 137 -8.01 -9.62 -7.01
N ILE A 138 -6.91 -10.06 -6.38
CA ILE A 138 -6.56 -11.48 -6.33
C ILE A 138 -7.67 -12.27 -5.62
N TYR A 139 -8.17 -11.76 -4.50
CA TYR A 139 -9.29 -12.38 -3.79
C TYR A 139 -10.54 -12.51 -4.69
N SER A 140 -10.94 -11.44 -5.36
CA SER A 140 -12.11 -11.46 -6.26
C SER A 140 -11.92 -12.34 -7.50
N LEU A 141 -10.69 -12.51 -7.99
CA LEU A 141 -10.36 -13.49 -9.02
C LEU A 141 -10.61 -14.92 -8.53
N TYR A 142 -10.20 -15.25 -7.31
CA TYR A 142 -10.47 -16.57 -6.71
C TYR A 142 -11.95 -16.81 -6.45
N GLN A 143 -12.73 -15.77 -6.18
CA GLN A 143 -14.19 -15.86 -6.08
C GLN A 143 -14.89 -15.99 -7.44
N GLY A 144 -14.17 -15.85 -8.55
CA GLY A 144 -14.74 -15.95 -9.91
C GLY A 144 -15.56 -14.74 -10.33
N GLU A 145 -15.32 -13.56 -9.75
CA GLU A 145 -16.08 -12.36 -10.11
C GLU A 145 -15.71 -11.86 -11.51
N LEU A 146 -16.74 -11.64 -12.35
CA LEU A 146 -16.56 -11.27 -13.76
C LEU A 146 -15.78 -9.94 -13.92
N TRP A 147 -16.00 -8.98 -13.02
CA TRP A 147 -15.30 -7.70 -13.06
C TRP A 147 -13.80 -7.87 -12.79
N ALA A 148 -13.41 -8.80 -11.92
CA ALA A 148 -12.01 -9.04 -11.57
C ALA A 148 -11.28 -9.70 -12.75
N MET A 149 -11.96 -10.62 -13.45
CA MET A 149 -11.47 -11.23 -14.68
C MET A 149 -11.26 -10.21 -15.81
N LEU A 150 -12.09 -9.18 -15.90
CA LEU A 150 -11.93 -8.08 -16.88
C LEU A 150 -10.90 -7.04 -16.42
N ALA A 151 -10.78 -6.78 -15.12
CA ALA A 151 -9.83 -5.84 -14.56
C ALA A 151 -8.37 -6.31 -14.71
N LEU A 152 -8.13 -7.62 -14.64
CA LEU A 152 -6.80 -8.21 -14.78
C LEU A 152 -6.13 -7.90 -16.14
N PRO A 153 -6.73 -8.19 -17.32
CA PRO A 153 -6.12 -7.86 -18.60
C PRO A 153 -6.00 -6.34 -18.82
N LEU A 154 -6.92 -5.53 -18.27
CA LEU A 154 -6.81 -4.08 -18.31
C LEU A 154 -5.56 -3.59 -17.55
N LEU A 155 -5.34 -4.10 -16.33
CA LEU A 155 -4.16 -3.80 -15.52
C LEU A 155 -2.87 -4.27 -16.21
N LEU A 156 -2.85 -5.49 -16.75
CA LEU A 156 -1.71 -6.00 -17.50
C LEU A 156 -1.42 -5.14 -18.74
N GLY A 157 -2.46 -4.73 -19.46
CA GLY A 157 -2.36 -3.81 -20.60
C GLY A 157 -1.76 -2.46 -20.20
N ALA A 158 -2.21 -1.87 -19.09
CA ALA A 158 -1.67 -0.63 -18.55
C ALA A 158 -0.19 -0.79 -18.16
N ILE A 159 0.19 -1.89 -17.50
CA ILE A 159 1.58 -2.19 -17.14
C ILE A 159 2.44 -2.30 -18.41
N VAL A 160 1.98 -3.02 -19.44
CA VAL A 160 2.70 -3.15 -20.70
C VAL A 160 2.85 -1.79 -21.39
N MET A 161 1.81 -0.96 -21.39
CA MET A 161 1.83 0.38 -21.96
C MET A 161 2.84 1.29 -21.24
N VAL A 162 2.83 1.30 -19.91
CA VAL A 162 3.80 2.06 -19.10
C VAL A 162 5.22 1.55 -19.35
N ARG A 163 5.42 0.22 -19.39
CA ARG A 163 6.72 -0.38 -19.67
C ARG A 163 7.23 -0.01 -21.06
N ARG A 164 6.37 0.03 -22.08
CA ARG A 164 6.71 0.48 -23.44
C ARG A 164 7.15 1.95 -23.44
N ARG A 165 6.40 2.82 -22.76
CA ARG A 165 6.76 4.25 -22.62
C ARG A 165 8.07 4.46 -21.89
N PHE A 166 8.31 3.72 -20.80
CA PHE A 166 9.54 3.82 -20.04
C PHE A 166 10.75 3.36 -20.86
N ARG A 167 10.64 2.25 -21.60
CA ARG A 167 11.71 1.77 -22.49
C ARG A 167 12.00 2.74 -23.64
N ALA A 168 10.99 3.41 -24.18
CA ALA A 168 11.16 4.41 -25.23
C ALA A 168 11.83 5.71 -24.73
N ALA A 169 11.75 5.99 -23.43
CA ALA A 169 12.33 7.18 -22.79
C ALA A 169 13.68 6.93 -22.11
N ALA A 170 14.16 5.68 -22.08
CA ALA A 170 15.46 5.35 -21.49
C ALA A 170 16.59 5.75 -22.45
N PRO A 171 17.54 6.61 -22.06
CA PRO A 171 18.74 6.85 -22.87
C PRO A 171 19.55 5.56 -22.96
N GLN A 172 20.04 5.25 -24.16
CA GLN A 172 20.96 4.13 -24.43
C GLN A 172 22.29 4.33 -23.70
#